data_AF-A0A957DUM7-F1
#
_entry.id   AF-A0A957DUM7-F1
#
_cell.length_a   1.000
_cell.length_b   1.000
_cell.length_c   1.000
_cell.angle_alpha   90.00
_cell.angle_beta   90.00
_cell.angle_gamma   90.00
#
_symmetry.space_group_name_H-M   'P 1'
#
loop_
_entity.id
_entity.type
_entity.pdbx_description
1 polymer ?
#
loop_
_entity_poly.entity_id
_entity_poly.type
_entity_poly.pdbx_seq_one_letter_code
_entity_poly.pdbx_strand_id
1 'polypeptide(L)'
;METANDELIAKMIQPSKPLALRAPVRLLQTAVPLGIIADWLFYDKPLGISLLLFVGLVVGGLWWNGRSEAIDPAKRNLWLLIPLFFFASMAMLRTNSTLTTLNVLAVLCLLAYLAFFYAAGRVENMNLLGYALLPVRVFGRSLALSSPVIRPTVQEIRVNGNGRRRLLPLLRGLLLALPVLLVFTMLLSSADLIFADYVEELFSLDIFNHVAEWLWRGFLILAVSVLLAGGLALALTRLADDEEQSLLERGLATLPSHFSIGFIETSTILVLVNMLFA
;
A
#
# COMPACT_ATOMS: atom_id res chain seq x y z
N MET A 1 25.57 -38.19 -9.42
CA MET A 1 25.28 -37.30 -8.27
C MET A 1 25.40 -35.83 -8.62
N GLU A 2 26.24 -35.47 -9.60
CA GLU A 2 26.42 -34.08 -10.08
C GLU A 2 25.19 -33.51 -10.82
N THR A 3 24.49 -34.35 -11.59
CA THR A 3 23.34 -33.96 -12.40
C THR A 3 22.10 -33.52 -11.61
N ALA A 4 21.87 -34.08 -10.41
CA ALA A 4 20.73 -33.72 -9.57
C ALA A 4 20.95 -32.37 -8.86
N ASN A 5 22.21 -31.99 -8.62
CA ASN A 5 22.56 -30.73 -7.99
C ASN A 5 22.48 -29.58 -9.02
N ASP A 6 22.88 -29.84 -10.26
CA ASP A 6 22.73 -28.87 -11.36
C ASP A 6 21.25 -28.61 -11.70
N GLU A 7 20.38 -29.62 -11.58
CA GLU A 7 18.94 -29.45 -11.79
C GLU A 7 18.28 -28.62 -10.67
N LEU A 8 18.75 -28.77 -9.43
CA LEU A 8 18.32 -27.95 -8.28
C LEU A 8 18.79 -26.50 -8.41
N ILE A 9 20.03 -26.29 -8.86
CA ILE A 9 20.58 -24.94 -9.10
C ILE A 9 19.85 -24.26 -10.26
N ALA A 10 19.53 -25.00 -11.34
CA ALA A 10 18.76 -24.49 -12.47
C ALA A 10 17.32 -24.09 -12.08
N LYS A 11 16.69 -24.81 -11.14
CA LYS A 11 15.35 -24.46 -10.62
C LYS A 11 15.37 -23.22 -9.72
N MET A 12 16.47 -22.96 -9.01
CA MET A 12 16.62 -21.75 -8.18
C MET A 12 16.90 -20.48 -9.00
N ILE A 13 17.37 -20.61 -10.25
CA ILE A 13 17.66 -19.48 -11.16
C ILE A 13 16.56 -19.31 -12.21
N GLN A 14 15.33 -19.76 -11.95
CA GLN A 14 14.21 -19.34 -12.78
C GLN A 14 13.91 -17.87 -12.49
N PRO A 15 14.04 -16.96 -13.47
CA PRO A 15 13.61 -15.58 -13.29
C PRO A 15 12.13 -15.62 -12.89
N SER A 16 11.81 -14.93 -11.79
CA SER A 16 10.44 -14.79 -11.29
C SER A 16 9.50 -14.55 -12.46
N LYS A 17 8.59 -15.50 -12.70
CA LYS A 17 7.60 -15.49 -13.78
C LYS A 17 7.09 -14.04 -13.94
N PRO A 18 7.21 -13.39 -15.12
CA PRO A 18 6.78 -12.01 -15.26
C PRO A 18 5.32 -11.95 -14.85
N LEU A 19 5.02 -11.07 -13.89
CA LEU A 19 3.67 -10.82 -13.40
C LEU A 19 2.76 -10.66 -14.61
N ALA A 20 1.83 -11.60 -14.79
CA ALA A 20 0.91 -11.65 -15.92
C ALA A 20 -0.22 -10.62 -15.77
N LEU A 21 0.13 -9.40 -15.37
CA LEU A 21 -0.78 -8.26 -15.29
C LEU A 21 -0.83 -7.63 -16.68
N ARG A 22 -2.04 -7.51 -17.24
CA ARG A 22 -2.24 -6.93 -18.56
C ARG A 22 -1.85 -5.46 -18.64
N ALA A 23 -1.87 -4.73 -17.52
CA ALA A 23 -1.55 -3.30 -17.48
C ALA A 23 -1.02 -2.84 -16.09
N PRO A 24 0.27 -3.07 -15.76
CA PRO A 24 0.85 -2.63 -14.49
C PRO A 24 0.76 -1.11 -14.26
N VAL A 25 0.72 -0.32 -15.34
CA VAL A 25 0.55 1.13 -15.30
C VAL A 25 -0.79 1.56 -14.67
N ARG A 26 -1.87 0.78 -14.87
CA ARG A 26 -3.20 1.13 -14.33
C ARG A 26 -3.28 0.99 -12.82
N LEU A 27 -2.56 0.01 -12.26
CA LEU A 27 -2.43 -0.14 -10.81
C LEU A 27 -1.78 1.10 -10.20
N LEU A 28 -0.71 1.60 -10.81
CA LEU A 28 -0.06 2.85 -10.39
C LEU A 28 -0.97 4.08 -10.56
N GLN A 29 -1.72 4.16 -11.66
CA GLN A 29 -2.71 5.23 -11.86
C GLN A 29 -3.81 5.24 -10.79
N THR A 30 -4.12 4.10 -10.17
CA THR A 30 -5.08 4.06 -9.05
C THR A 30 -4.40 4.27 -7.69
N ALA A 31 -3.22 3.69 -7.49
CA ALA A 31 -2.52 3.72 -6.20
C ALA A 31 -1.94 5.10 -5.86
N VAL A 32 -1.40 5.83 -6.83
CA VAL A 32 -0.82 7.17 -6.60
C VAL A 32 -1.87 8.19 -6.17
N PRO A 33 -3.01 8.34 -6.87
CA PRO A 33 -4.09 9.20 -6.40
C PRO A 33 -4.64 8.77 -5.05
N LEU A 34 -4.78 7.46 -4.78
CA LEU A 34 -5.22 7.00 -3.46
C LEU A 34 -4.24 7.40 -2.35
N GLY A 35 -2.93 7.36 -2.59
CA GLY A 35 -1.93 7.82 -1.62
C GLY A 35 -2.02 9.33 -1.36
N ILE A 36 -2.29 10.13 -2.39
CA ILE A 36 -2.51 11.58 -2.24
C ILE A 36 -3.81 11.85 -1.47
N ILE A 37 -4.88 11.13 -1.80
CA ILE A 37 -6.16 11.24 -1.08
C ILE A 37 -5.99 10.81 0.37
N ALA A 38 -5.15 9.80 0.67
CA ALA A 38 -4.85 9.39 2.03
C ALA A 38 -4.25 10.54 2.85
N ASP A 39 -3.22 11.23 2.32
CA ASP A 39 -2.66 12.41 2.99
C ASP A 39 -3.72 13.49 3.17
N TRP A 40 -4.50 13.82 2.14
CA TRP A 40 -5.56 14.82 2.26
C TRP A 40 -6.65 14.46 3.30
N LEU A 41 -6.91 13.18 3.50
CA LEU A 41 -8.00 12.68 4.32
C LEU A 41 -7.58 12.47 5.79
N PHE A 42 -6.30 12.15 6.04
CA PHE A 42 -5.78 11.86 7.37
C PHE A 42 -4.90 12.96 7.95
N TYR A 43 -4.32 13.84 7.12
CA TYR A 43 -3.47 14.92 7.61
C TYR A 43 -4.29 15.96 8.37
N ASP A 44 -3.92 16.18 9.64
CA ASP A 44 -4.53 17.13 10.57
C ASP A 44 -6.06 17.00 10.72
N LYS A 45 -6.59 15.79 10.52
CA LYS A 45 -8.03 15.48 10.54
C LYS A 45 -8.33 14.30 11.45
N PRO A 46 -9.48 14.30 12.15
CA PRO A 46 -9.90 13.15 12.94
C PRO A 46 -10.16 11.94 12.02
N LEU A 47 -9.71 10.76 12.45
CA LEU A 47 -9.79 9.52 11.66
C LEU A 47 -11.22 9.11 11.29
N GLY A 48 -12.25 9.59 11.99
CA GLY A 48 -13.62 9.09 11.93
C GLY A 48 -14.16 8.84 10.53
N ILE A 49 -14.67 9.88 9.86
CA ILE A 49 -15.28 9.76 8.52
C ILE A 49 -14.21 9.45 7.46
N SER A 50 -13.01 9.96 7.69
CA SER A 50 -11.83 9.76 6.86
C SER A 50 -11.51 8.29 6.60
N LEU A 51 -11.56 7.45 7.64
CA LEU A 51 -11.30 6.02 7.51
C LEU A 51 -12.34 5.33 6.63
N LEU A 52 -13.63 5.63 6.83
CA LEU A 52 -14.71 5.04 6.04
C LEU A 52 -14.60 5.40 4.56
N LEU A 53 -14.36 6.68 4.25
CA LEU A 53 -14.18 7.15 2.88
C LEU A 53 -12.95 6.51 2.24
N PHE A 54 -11.84 6.42 2.96
CA PHE A 54 -10.63 5.79 2.45
C PHE A 54 -10.84 4.31 2.11
N VAL A 55 -11.49 3.55 3.02
CA VAL A 55 -11.83 2.14 2.79
C VAL A 55 -12.72 1.97 1.55
N GLY A 56 -13.73 2.83 1.40
CA GLY A 56 -14.58 2.84 0.20
C GLY A 56 -13.79 3.07 -1.09
N LEU A 57 -12.83 4.00 -1.08
CA LEU A 57 -11.96 4.26 -2.22
C LEU A 57 -11.01 3.09 -2.54
N VAL A 58 -10.44 2.44 -1.52
CA VAL A 58 -9.59 1.24 -1.70
C VAL A 58 -10.39 0.10 -2.32
N VAL A 59 -11.58 -0.19 -1.78
CA VAL A 59 -12.46 -1.25 -2.32
C VAL A 59 -12.92 -0.90 -3.73
N GLY A 60 -13.28 0.36 -4.00
CA GLY A 60 -13.64 0.84 -5.33
C GLY A 60 -12.49 0.71 -6.34
N GLY A 61 -11.27 1.08 -5.94
CA GLY A 61 -10.06 0.91 -6.73
C GLY A 61 -9.76 -0.55 -7.03
N LEU A 62 -9.93 -1.45 -6.06
CA LEU A 62 -9.79 -2.89 -6.24
C LEU A 62 -10.81 -3.43 -7.25
N TRP A 63 -12.07 -3.02 -7.14
CA TRP A 63 -13.14 -3.44 -8.05
C TRP A 63 -12.91 -2.92 -9.49
N TRP A 64 -12.46 -1.68 -9.62
CA TRP A 64 -12.13 -1.06 -10.90
C TRP A 64 -11.01 -1.81 -11.62
N ASN A 65 -9.91 -2.07 -10.91
CA ASN A 65 -8.78 -2.82 -11.48
C ASN A 65 -9.18 -4.27 -11.77
N GLY A 66 -9.94 -4.93 -10.88
CA GLY A 66 -10.43 -6.30 -11.07
C GLY A 66 -11.29 -6.47 -12.32
N ARG A 67 -12.24 -5.54 -12.57
CA ARG A 67 -13.01 -5.54 -13.83
C ARG A 67 -12.14 -5.36 -15.05
N SER A 68 -11.14 -4.48 -14.98
CA SER A 68 -10.26 -4.19 -16.10
C SER A 68 -9.35 -5.36 -16.49
N GLU A 69 -9.06 -6.25 -15.54
CA GLU A 69 -8.28 -7.47 -15.74
C GLU A 69 -9.15 -8.71 -15.98
N ALA A 70 -10.49 -8.54 -16.03
CA ALA A 70 -11.48 -9.61 -16.15
C ALA A 70 -11.35 -10.69 -15.06
N ILE A 71 -10.95 -10.27 -13.86
CA ILE A 71 -10.86 -11.14 -12.69
C ILE A 71 -12.15 -10.98 -11.89
N ASP A 72 -12.95 -12.04 -11.85
CA ASP A 72 -14.17 -12.06 -11.04
C ASP A 72 -13.82 -12.22 -9.56
N PRO A 73 -14.36 -11.38 -8.66
CA PRO A 73 -14.13 -11.54 -7.24
C PRO A 73 -14.76 -12.84 -6.75
N ALA A 74 -14.08 -13.51 -5.81
CA ALA A 74 -14.62 -14.68 -5.15
C ALA A 74 -15.88 -14.29 -4.36
N LYS A 75 -17.07 -14.56 -4.92
CA LYS A 75 -18.37 -14.12 -4.37
C LYS A 75 -18.58 -14.50 -2.90
N ARG A 76 -18.00 -15.62 -2.47
CA ARG A 76 -18.06 -16.14 -1.10
C ARG A 76 -17.25 -15.29 -0.11
N ASN A 77 -16.14 -14.68 -0.55
CA ASN A 77 -15.28 -13.86 0.29
C ASN A 77 -15.76 -12.39 0.35
N LEU A 78 -16.71 -11.99 -0.51
CA LEU A 78 -17.32 -10.65 -0.46
C LEU A 78 -18.06 -10.38 0.86
N TRP A 79 -18.42 -11.42 1.61
CA TRP A 79 -18.99 -11.26 2.95
C TRP A 79 -18.05 -10.48 3.89
N LEU A 80 -16.72 -10.51 3.67
CA LEU A 80 -15.74 -9.73 4.45
C LEU A 80 -15.94 -8.21 4.33
N LEU A 81 -16.65 -7.73 3.30
CA LEU A 81 -17.00 -6.31 3.19
C LEU A 81 -17.91 -5.85 4.33
N ILE A 82 -18.79 -6.71 4.83
CA ILE A 82 -19.72 -6.38 5.92
C ILE A 82 -18.95 -6.01 7.20
N PRO A 83 -18.10 -6.88 7.78
CA PRO A 83 -17.30 -6.51 8.95
C PRO A 83 -16.33 -5.37 8.64
N LEU A 84 -15.77 -5.28 7.42
CA LEU A 84 -14.86 -4.19 7.04
C LEU A 84 -15.54 -2.81 7.15
N PHE A 85 -16.71 -2.65 6.54
CA PHE A 85 -17.45 -1.39 6.61
C PHE A 85 -18.04 -1.14 8.00
N PHE A 86 -18.40 -2.19 8.74
CA PHE A 86 -18.83 -2.07 10.14
C PHE A 86 -17.74 -1.47 11.04
N PHE A 87 -16.51 -2.02 11.00
CA PHE A 87 -15.40 -1.49 11.80
C PHE A 87 -14.96 -0.10 11.35
N ALA A 88 -14.97 0.17 10.04
CA ALA A 88 -14.68 1.49 9.51
C ALA A 88 -15.72 2.54 9.97
N SER A 89 -17.00 2.19 9.97
CA SER A 89 -18.07 3.07 10.47
C SER A 89 -18.00 3.25 11.99
N MET A 90 -17.63 2.21 12.75
CA MET A 90 -17.46 2.29 14.20
C MET A 90 -16.34 3.25 14.61
N ALA A 91 -15.34 3.49 13.76
CA ALA A 91 -14.31 4.51 14.01
C ALA A 91 -14.88 5.94 14.00
N MET A 92 -16.01 6.19 13.32
CA MET A 92 -16.69 7.50 13.32
C MET A 92 -17.37 7.80 14.65
N LEU A 93 -17.90 6.77 15.32
CA LEU A 93 -18.78 6.91 16.48
C LEU A 93 -18.02 6.92 17.82
N ARG A 94 -16.68 6.79 17.79
CA ARG A 94 -15.87 6.58 19.00
C ARG A 94 -15.00 7.77 19.35
N THR A 95 -15.17 8.23 20.58
CA THR A 95 -14.32 9.26 21.21
C THR A 95 -13.10 8.66 21.93
N ASN A 96 -13.11 7.34 22.21
CA ASN A 96 -12.02 6.68 22.94
C ASN A 96 -10.89 6.25 21.99
N SER A 97 -9.70 6.81 22.19
CA SER A 97 -8.51 6.56 21.36
C SER A 97 -8.13 5.07 21.26
N THR A 98 -8.15 4.33 22.37
CA THR A 98 -7.76 2.91 22.39
C THR A 98 -8.66 2.05 21.51
N LEU A 99 -9.98 2.30 21.59
CA LEU A 99 -10.97 1.56 20.81
C LEU A 99 -10.94 1.94 19.32
N THR A 100 -10.60 3.20 19.00
CA THR A 100 -10.39 3.64 17.63
C THR A 100 -9.14 2.98 17.02
N THR A 101 -8.04 2.88 17.77
CA THR A 101 -6.83 2.17 17.33
C THR A 101 -7.12 0.69 17.04
N LEU A 102 -7.91 0.02 17.89
CA LEU A 102 -8.33 -1.36 17.65
C LEU A 102 -9.19 -1.48 16.38
N ASN A 103 -10.11 -0.55 16.14
CA ASN A 103 -10.93 -0.52 14.93
C ASN A 103 -10.07 -0.31 13.67
N VAL A 104 -9.09 0.60 13.72
CA VAL A 104 -8.15 0.82 12.60
C VAL A 104 -7.34 -0.43 12.33
N LEU A 105 -6.82 -1.10 13.38
CA LEU A 105 -6.08 -2.34 13.22
C LEU A 105 -6.96 -3.46 12.63
N ALA A 106 -8.21 -3.58 13.09
CA ALA A 106 -9.17 -4.52 12.52
C ALA A 106 -9.43 -4.24 11.03
N VAL A 107 -9.60 -2.98 10.64
CA VAL A 107 -9.76 -2.56 9.24
C VAL A 107 -8.54 -2.92 8.41
N LEU A 108 -7.32 -2.65 8.90
CA LEU A 108 -6.08 -3.00 8.20
C LEU A 108 -5.95 -4.52 8.01
N CYS A 109 -6.25 -5.32 9.04
CA CYS A 109 -6.28 -6.77 8.94
C CYS A 109 -7.32 -7.24 7.92
N LEU A 110 -8.54 -6.69 7.96
CA LEU A 110 -9.62 -7.04 7.02
C LEU A 110 -9.29 -6.66 5.57
N LEU A 111 -8.63 -5.52 5.34
CA LEU A 111 -8.11 -5.15 4.02
C LEU A 111 -7.02 -6.13 3.54
N ALA A 112 -6.14 -6.59 4.45
CA ALA A 112 -5.14 -7.58 4.11
C ALA A 112 -5.76 -8.95 3.76
N TYR A 113 -6.76 -9.40 4.52
CA TYR A 113 -7.54 -10.59 4.19
C TYR A 113 -8.27 -10.44 2.88
N LEU A 114 -8.92 -9.30 2.64
CA LEU A 114 -9.63 -9.02 1.39
C LEU A 114 -8.66 -9.05 0.21
N ALA A 115 -7.51 -8.38 0.31
CA ALA A 115 -6.49 -8.39 -0.73
C ALA A 115 -5.98 -9.81 -0.98
N PHE A 116 -5.72 -10.59 0.06
CA PHE A 116 -5.26 -11.97 -0.10
C PHE A 116 -6.33 -12.85 -0.74
N PHE A 117 -7.58 -12.80 -0.28
CA PHE A 117 -8.66 -13.70 -0.68
C PHE A 117 -9.56 -13.15 -1.81
N TYR A 118 -9.13 -12.10 -2.51
CA TYR A 118 -9.93 -11.42 -3.53
C TYR A 118 -10.21 -12.32 -4.75
N ALA A 119 -9.14 -12.87 -5.35
CA ALA A 119 -9.24 -13.66 -6.59
C ALA A 119 -9.38 -15.16 -6.36
N ALA A 120 -8.84 -15.72 -5.27
CA ALA A 120 -8.86 -17.15 -4.99
C ALA A 120 -8.67 -17.48 -3.49
N GLY A 121 -9.05 -18.71 -3.11
CA GLY A 121 -8.85 -19.26 -1.76
C GLY A 121 -10.09 -19.18 -0.85
N ARG A 122 -10.07 -19.99 0.21
CA ARG A 122 -11.14 -20.07 1.23
C ARG A 122 -10.61 -19.52 2.55
N VAL A 123 -11.23 -18.46 3.06
CA VAL A 123 -10.90 -17.91 4.38
C VAL A 123 -11.07 -18.98 5.47
N GLU A 124 -12.13 -19.80 5.35
CA GLU A 124 -12.58 -20.77 6.36
C GLU A 124 -11.59 -21.90 6.67
N ASN A 125 -10.62 -22.19 5.80
CA ASN A 125 -9.72 -23.35 5.95
C ASN A 125 -8.36 -23.01 6.61
N MET A 126 -8.18 -21.79 7.13
CA MET A 126 -6.89 -21.41 7.73
C MET A 126 -6.73 -21.89 9.18
N ASN A 127 -5.50 -22.25 9.53
CA ASN A 127 -5.11 -22.52 10.91
C ASN A 127 -5.07 -21.22 11.73
N LEU A 128 -5.27 -21.27 13.05
CA LEU A 128 -5.39 -20.08 13.92
C LEU A 128 -4.18 -19.12 13.81
N LEU A 129 -2.97 -19.69 13.79
CA LEU A 129 -1.73 -18.95 13.56
C LEU A 129 -1.63 -18.35 12.16
N GLY A 130 -2.25 -18.99 11.17
CA GLY A 130 -2.34 -18.50 9.81
C GLY A 130 -3.11 -17.18 9.73
N TYR A 131 -4.21 -17.05 10.48
CA TYR A 131 -4.94 -15.80 10.60
C TYR A 131 -4.05 -14.69 11.18
N ALA A 132 -3.40 -14.92 12.31
CA ALA A 132 -2.56 -13.90 12.95
C ALA A 132 -1.38 -13.43 12.07
N LEU A 133 -0.76 -14.35 11.31
CA LEU A 133 0.43 -14.06 10.52
C LEU A 133 0.13 -13.53 9.10
N LEU A 134 -1.07 -13.74 8.59
CA LEU A 134 -1.43 -13.35 7.22
C LEU A 134 -1.31 -11.84 6.98
N PRO A 135 -1.83 -10.94 7.83
CA PRO A 135 -1.69 -9.49 7.61
C PRO A 135 -0.23 -9.04 7.49
N VAL A 136 0.64 -9.60 8.34
CA VAL A 136 2.09 -9.30 8.34
C VAL A 136 2.74 -9.75 7.03
N ARG A 137 2.38 -10.94 6.53
CA ARG A 137 2.89 -11.45 5.24
C ARG A 137 2.35 -10.67 4.05
N VAL A 138 1.07 -10.31 4.06
CA VAL A 138 0.46 -9.49 3.01
C VAL A 138 1.15 -8.14 2.91
N PHE A 139 1.47 -7.53 4.05
CA PHE A 139 2.27 -6.30 4.10
C PHE A 139 3.65 -6.48 3.45
N GLY A 140 4.40 -7.51 3.86
CA GLY A 140 5.73 -7.80 3.29
C GLY A 140 5.69 -8.12 1.79
N ARG A 141 4.72 -8.91 1.34
CA ARG A 141 4.53 -9.24 -0.08
C ARG A 141 4.06 -8.05 -0.90
N SER A 142 3.20 -7.20 -0.34
CA SER A 142 2.80 -5.95 -1.00
C SER A 142 4.03 -5.08 -1.28
N LEU A 143 4.92 -4.91 -0.30
CA LEU A 143 6.20 -4.23 -0.52
C LEU A 143 7.05 -4.92 -1.60
N ALA A 144 7.14 -6.26 -1.59
CA ALA A 144 7.93 -6.99 -2.59
C ALA A 144 7.36 -6.89 -4.01
N LEU A 145 6.03 -6.98 -4.16
CA LEU A 145 5.29 -6.92 -5.43
C LEU A 145 5.18 -5.50 -5.98
N SER A 146 5.40 -4.48 -5.16
CA SER A 146 5.48 -3.10 -5.63
C SER A 146 6.63 -2.91 -6.64
N SER A 147 7.80 -3.53 -6.40
CA SER A 147 8.99 -3.42 -7.26
C SER A 147 8.74 -3.86 -8.71
N PRO A 148 8.18 -5.05 -9.00
CA PRO A 148 7.88 -5.47 -10.36
C PRO A 148 6.70 -4.75 -11.02
N VAL A 149 5.89 -3.99 -10.27
CA VAL A 149 4.85 -3.10 -10.85
C VAL A 149 5.44 -1.72 -11.21
N ILE A 150 6.33 -1.21 -10.37
CA ILE A 150 7.00 0.08 -10.55
C ILE A 150 8.06 0.01 -11.66
N ARG A 151 8.87 -1.05 -11.71
CA ARG A 151 9.96 -1.21 -12.69
C ARG A 151 9.52 -1.09 -14.16
N PRO A 152 8.52 -1.83 -14.67
CA PRO A 152 8.10 -1.72 -16.06
C PRO A 152 7.51 -0.34 -16.37
N THR A 153 6.77 0.26 -15.43
CA THR A 153 6.22 1.63 -15.61
C THR A 153 7.32 2.68 -15.66
N VAL A 154 8.32 2.59 -14.77
CA VAL A 154 9.50 3.47 -14.81
C VAL A 154 10.32 3.24 -16.09
N GLN A 155 10.42 1.99 -16.55
CA GLN A 155 11.11 1.66 -17.79
C GLN A 155 10.38 2.18 -19.03
N GLU A 156 9.06 2.11 -19.08
CA GLU A 156 8.24 2.68 -20.14
C GLU A 156 8.39 4.21 -20.18
N ILE A 157 8.34 4.87 -19.03
CA ILE A 157 8.62 6.31 -18.89
C ILE A 157 10.06 6.64 -19.31
N ARG A 158 11.03 5.77 -18.99
CA ARG A 158 12.45 5.95 -19.35
C ARG A 158 12.71 5.74 -20.83
N VAL A 159 12.04 4.79 -21.46
CA VAL A 159 12.13 4.49 -22.91
C VAL A 159 11.45 5.60 -23.71
N ASN A 160 10.31 6.12 -23.25
CA ASN A 160 9.67 7.28 -23.87
C ASN A 160 10.44 8.60 -23.69
N GLY A 161 11.51 8.63 -22.90
CA GLY A 161 12.67 9.54 -22.99
C GLY A 161 12.43 11.06 -22.80
N ASN A 162 11.20 11.54 -22.90
CA ASN A 162 10.88 12.96 -23.03
C ASN A 162 11.05 13.71 -21.71
N GLY A 163 10.69 13.09 -20.58
CA GLY A 163 10.78 13.76 -19.27
C GLY A 163 12.22 13.97 -18.81
N ARG A 164 13.06 12.92 -18.83
CA ARG A 164 14.45 13.01 -18.36
C ARG A 164 15.34 13.85 -19.28
N ARG A 165 15.11 13.81 -20.60
CA ARG A 165 15.81 14.66 -21.58
C ARG A 165 15.42 16.13 -21.47
N ARG A 166 14.24 16.47 -20.94
CA ARG A 166 13.80 17.85 -20.70
C ARG A 166 14.15 18.37 -19.31
N LEU A 167 14.06 17.53 -18.27
CA LEU A 167 14.32 17.92 -16.89
C LEU A 167 15.82 18.03 -16.56
N LEU A 168 16.68 17.17 -17.13
CA LEU A 168 18.13 17.23 -16.87
C LEU A 168 18.79 18.54 -17.32
N PRO A 169 18.52 19.07 -18.54
CA PRO A 169 19.02 20.38 -18.93
C PRO A 169 18.47 21.52 -18.07
N LEU A 170 17.20 21.45 -17.67
CA LEU A 170 16.58 22.45 -16.80
C LEU A 170 17.25 22.50 -15.42
N LEU A 171 17.43 21.33 -14.78
CA LEU A 171 18.11 21.23 -13.48
C LEU A 171 19.56 21.69 -13.55
N ARG A 172 20.28 21.32 -14.62
CA ARG A 172 21.65 21.80 -14.85
C ARG A 172 21.69 23.31 -15.05
N GLY A 173 20.79 23.86 -15.86
CA GLY A 173 20.64 25.30 -16.06
C GLY A 173 20.34 26.04 -14.77
N LEU A 174 19.42 25.51 -13.94
CA LEU A 174 19.08 26.07 -12.65
C LEU A 174 20.26 26.04 -11.68
N LEU A 175 20.98 24.92 -11.61
CA LEU A 175 22.17 24.76 -10.75
C LEU A 175 23.28 25.75 -11.14
N LEU A 176 23.49 25.95 -12.45
CA LEU A 176 24.46 26.90 -12.96
C LEU A 176 24.01 28.36 -12.77
N ALA A 177 22.70 28.63 -12.84
CA ALA A 177 22.13 29.96 -12.63
C ALA A 177 22.14 30.38 -11.15
N LEU A 178 22.03 29.43 -10.22
CA LEU A 178 21.96 29.66 -8.77
C LEU A 178 23.07 30.58 -8.22
N PRO A 179 24.37 30.35 -8.49
CA PRO A 179 25.43 31.24 -7.99
C PRO A 179 25.33 32.67 -8.56
N VAL A 180 24.96 32.79 -9.84
CA VAL A 180 24.79 34.09 -10.50
C VAL A 180 23.59 34.83 -9.91
N LEU A 181 22.46 34.12 -9.73
CA LEU A 181 21.26 34.62 -9.07
C LEU A 181 21.58 35.14 -7.66
N LEU A 182 22.30 34.36 -6.84
CA LEU A 182 22.67 34.74 -5.48
C LEU A 182 23.40 36.08 -5.44
N VAL A 183 24.44 36.24 -6.28
CA VAL A 183 25.21 37.49 -6.37
C VAL A 183 24.32 38.66 -6.78
N PHE A 184 23.48 38.48 -7.80
CA PHE A 184 22.58 39.55 -8.25
C PHE A 184 21.50 39.88 -7.23
N THR A 185 20.89 38.90 -6.55
CA THR A 185 19.93 39.17 -5.48
C THR A 185 20.55 39.97 -4.35
N MET A 186 21.79 39.66 -3.97
CA MET A 186 22.50 40.36 -2.90
C MET A 186 22.84 41.81 -3.29
N LEU A 187 23.22 42.03 -4.55
CA LEU A 187 23.51 43.37 -5.08
C LEU A 187 22.23 44.22 -5.23
N LEU A 188 21.15 43.64 -5.77
CA LEU A 188 19.89 44.36 -5.95
C LEU A 188 19.21 44.67 -4.61
N SER A 189 19.22 43.73 -3.66
CA SER A 189 18.65 43.99 -2.33
C SER A 189 19.39 45.08 -1.57
N SER A 190 20.70 45.24 -1.82
CA SER A 190 21.47 46.36 -1.26
C SER A 190 21.17 47.72 -1.92
N ALA A 191 20.60 47.73 -3.13
CA ALA A 191 20.44 48.94 -3.95
C ALA A 191 19.01 49.48 -3.97
N ASP A 192 18.01 48.62 -3.77
CA ASP A 192 16.59 48.98 -3.80
C ASP A 192 15.83 48.36 -2.60
N LEU A 193 15.22 49.23 -1.80
CA LEU A 193 14.45 48.84 -0.60
C LEU A 193 13.23 47.99 -0.94
N ILE A 194 12.55 48.24 -2.07
CA ILE A 194 11.36 47.46 -2.46
C ILE A 194 11.77 46.03 -2.81
N PHE A 195 12.93 45.85 -3.46
CA PHE A 195 13.44 44.52 -3.78
C PHE A 195 13.94 43.78 -2.52
N ALA A 196 14.56 44.50 -1.59
CA ALA A 196 14.92 43.94 -0.29
C ALA A 196 13.69 43.40 0.46
N ASP A 197 12.60 44.17 0.53
CA ASP A 197 11.36 43.74 1.20
C ASP A 197 10.81 42.45 0.57
N TYR A 198 10.79 42.32 -0.76
CA TYR A 198 10.34 41.09 -1.42
C TYR A 198 11.26 39.88 -1.16
N VAL A 199 12.57 40.09 -1.11
CA VAL A 199 13.53 39.02 -0.80
C VAL A 199 13.36 38.60 0.66
N GLU A 200 13.22 39.55 1.58
CA GLU A 200 12.96 39.27 2.99
C GLU A 200 11.62 38.56 3.17
N GLU A 201 10.55 38.97 2.48
CA GLU A 201 9.27 38.29 2.49
C GLU A 201 9.42 36.83 2.00
N LEU A 202 10.14 36.61 0.89
CA LEU A 202 10.41 35.26 0.36
C LEU A 202 11.20 34.36 1.33
N PHE A 203 12.16 34.92 2.08
CA PHE A 203 12.92 34.18 3.10
C PHE A 203 12.15 34.05 4.43
N SER A 204 11.22 34.97 4.72
CA SER A 204 10.33 34.96 5.89
C SER A 204 9.15 34.01 5.73
N LEU A 205 8.79 33.66 4.49
CA LEU A 205 8.05 32.43 4.24
C LEU A 205 8.90 31.33 4.86
N ASP A 206 8.41 30.77 5.95
CA ASP A 206 9.02 29.74 6.79
C ASP A 206 9.17 28.40 6.03
N ILE A 207 9.59 28.46 4.76
CA ILE A 207 9.77 27.37 3.83
C ILE A 207 10.70 26.37 4.47
N PHE A 208 11.82 26.80 5.06
CA PHE A 208 12.75 25.91 5.75
C PHE A 208 12.12 25.18 6.95
N ASN A 209 11.21 25.83 7.69
CA ASN A 209 10.50 25.20 8.79
C ASN A 209 9.49 24.14 8.30
N HIS A 210 8.88 24.36 7.14
CA HIS A 210 7.90 23.44 6.56
C HIS A 210 8.53 22.39 5.62
N VAL A 211 9.73 22.60 5.06
CA VAL A 211 10.36 21.66 4.11
C VAL A 211 10.44 20.24 4.69
N ALA A 212 10.78 20.12 5.98
CA ALA A 212 10.82 18.83 6.66
C ALA A 212 9.45 18.15 6.70
N GLU A 213 8.38 18.89 7.00
CA GLU A 213 7.00 18.39 6.99
C GLU A 213 6.58 17.94 5.58
N TRP A 214 6.85 18.75 4.56
CA TRP A 214 6.48 18.43 3.18
C TRP A 214 7.25 17.21 2.65
N LEU A 215 8.53 17.07 3.02
CA LEU A 215 9.32 15.87 2.72
C LEU A 215 8.77 14.64 3.43
N TRP A 216 8.43 14.76 4.72
CA TRP A 216 7.84 13.68 5.49
C TRP A 216 6.49 13.23 4.91
N ARG A 217 5.61 14.19 4.57
CA ARG A 217 4.32 13.92 3.92
C ARG A 217 4.50 13.29 2.55
N GLY A 218 5.43 13.81 1.74
CA GLY A 218 5.79 13.22 0.45
C GLY A 218 6.26 11.77 0.60
N PHE A 219 7.08 11.48 1.60
CA PHE A 219 7.51 10.11 1.92
C PHE A 219 6.32 9.23 2.33
N LEU A 220 5.41 9.71 3.17
CA LEU A 220 4.20 8.97 3.57
C LEU A 220 3.28 8.67 2.38
N ILE A 221 3.02 9.66 1.52
CA ILE A 221 2.23 9.49 0.30
C ILE A 221 2.85 8.41 -0.59
N LEU A 222 4.18 8.45 -0.78
CA LEU A 222 4.89 7.45 -1.55
C LEU A 222 4.80 6.07 -0.91
N ALA A 223 5.04 5.96 0.40
CA ALA A 223 4.96 4.69 1.13
C ALA A 223 3.56 4.06 1.02
N VAL A 224 2.50 4.85 1.21
CA VAL A 224 1.11 4.39 1.07
C VAL A 224 0.82 4.00 -0.38
N SER A 225 1.25 4.79 -1.37
CA SER A 225 1.05 4.49 -2.78
C SER A 225 1.73 3.18 -3.19
N VAL A 226 2.96 2.96 -2.73
CA VAL A 226 3.73 1.73 -2.97
C VAL A 226 3.02 0.51 -2.36
N LEU A 227 2.54 0.66 -1.12
CA LEU A 227 1.81 -0.40 -0.41
C LEU A 227 0.45 -0.70 -1.06
N LEU A 228 -0.28 0.31 -1.54
CA LEU A 228 -1.53 0.10 -2.25
C LEU A 228 -1.30 -0.53 -3.63
N ALA A 229 -0.29 -0.09 -4.37
CA ALA A 229 0.06 -0.69 -5.66
C ALA A 229 0.42 -2.18 -5.50
N GLY A 230 1.24 -2.51 -4.51
CA GLY A 230 1.59 -3.88 -4.19
C GLY A 230 0.42 -4.72 -3.69
N GLY A 231 -0.47 -4.15 -2.89
CA GLY A 231 -1.66 -4.83 -2.36
C GLY A 231 -2.69 -5.12 -3.44
N LEU A 232 -2.92 -4.17 -4.35
CA LEU A 232 -3.77 -4.35 -5.53
C LEU A 232 -3.17 -5.40 -6.47
N ALA A 233 -1.86 -5.33 -6.73
CA ALA A 233 -1.18 -6.33 -7.54
C ALA A 233 -1.32 -7.73 -6.93
N LEU A 234 -1.03 -7.89 -5.63
CA LEU A 234 -1.21 -9.15 -4.91
C LEU A 234 -2.63 -9.71 -5.08
N ALA A 235 -3.64 -8.86 -4.93
CA ALA A 235 -5.04 -9.26 -5.01
C ALA A 235 -5.44 -9.80 -6.39
N LEU A 236 -4.83 -9.28 -7.46
CA LEU A 236 -5.17 -9.63 -8.84
C LEU A 236 -4.31 -10.79 -9.37
N THR A 237 -3.08 -10.91 -8.89
CA THR A 237 -2.12 -11.90 -9.42
C THR A 237 -2.32 -13.28 -8.81
N ARG A 238 -3.06 -13.37 -7.71
CA ARG A 238 -3.31 -14.62 -6.99
C ARG A 238 -4.22 -15.61 -7.73
N LEU A 239 -4.68 -15.29 -8.94
CA LEU A 239 -5.39 -16.24 -9.80
C LEU A 239 -4.54 -17.49 -10.15
N ALA A 240 -3.22 -17.48 -9.88
CA ALA A 240 -2.30 -18.53 -10.33
C ALA A 240 -1.78 -19.51 -9.24
N ASP A 241 -1.92 -19.25 -7.93
CA ASP A 241 -1.24 -20.06 -6.89
C ASP A 241 -2.17 -20.49 -5.73
N ASP A 242 -2.87 -21.63 -5.90
CA ASP A 242 -3.32 -22.48 -4.77
C ASP A 242 -2.13 -23.02 -3.97
N GLU A 243 -0.93 -23.00 -4.57
CA GLU A 243 0.32 -23.48 -3.99
C GLU A 243 0.67 -22.74 -2.69
N GLU A 244 0.40 -21.43 -2.59
CA GLU A 244 0.83 -20.64 -1.44
C GLU A 244 0.00 -20.89 -0.16
N GLN A 245 -1.31 -21.15 -0.32
CA GLN A 245 -2.13 -21.60 0.82
C GLN A 245 -1.63 -22.97 1.30
N SER A 246 -1.29 -23.85 0.35
CA SER A 246 -0.70 -25.15 0.68
C SER A 246 0.69 -25.02 1.35
N LEU A 247 1.51 -24.02 0.98
CA LEU A 247 2.80 -23.74 1.62
C LEU A 247 2.63 -23.17 3.04
N LEU A 248 1.61 -22.35 3.26
CA LEU A 248 1.22 -21.88 4.59
C LEU A 248 0.77 -23.04 5.47
N GLU A 249 -0.10 -23.90 4.96
CA GLU A 249 -0.57 -25.10 5.66
C GLU A 249 0.60 -26.05 5.94
N ARG A 250 1.49 -26.29 4.97
CA ARG A 250 2.69 -27.14 5.14
C ARG A 250 3.69 -26.55 6.13
N GLY A 251 3.99 -25.25 6.05
CA GLY A 251 4.92 -24.58 6.97
C GLY A 251 4.38 -24.38 8.38
N LEU A 252 3.05 -24.36 8.55
CA LEU A 252 2.42 -24.38 9.88
C LEU A 252 2.22 -25.81 10.40
N ALA A 253 2.09 -26.82 9.52
CA ALA A 253 2.04 -28.23 9.89
C ALA A 253 3.38 -28.78 10.41
N THR A 254 4.50 -28.12 10.09
CA THR A 254 5.81 -28.44 10.68
C THR A 254 5.99 -27.95 12.12
N LEU A 255 5.08 -27.11 12.63
CA LEU A 255 5.04 -26.75 14.05
C LEU A 255 4.21 -27.82 14.79
N PRO A 256 4.61 -28.24 16.01
CA PRO A 256 3.88 -29.25 16.78
C PRO A 256 2.43 -28.79 17.00
N SER A 257 1.50 -29.43 16.30
CA SER A 257 0.10 -29.07 16.21
C SER A 257 -0.72 -29.73 17.32
N HIS A 258 -0.51 -29.29 18.57
CA HIS A 258 -1.37 -29.71 19.69
C HIS A 258 -2.62 -28.82 19.87
N PHE A 259 -2.80 -27.78 19.04
CA PHE A 259 -3.89 -26.79 19.17
C PHE A 259 -4.45 -26.36 17.80
N SER A 260 -4.90 -27.29 16.96
CA SER A 260 -5.76 -26.92 15.81
C SER A 260 -7.22 -26.95 16.25
N ILE A 261 -7.69 -25.85 16.84
CA ILE A 261 -9.13 -25.65 17.08
C ILE A 261 -9.74 -25.27 15.73
N GLY A 262 -10.75 -26.02 15.27
CA GLY A 262 -11.39 -25.76 13.99
C GLY A 262 -12.20 -24.46 13.99
N PHE A 263 -12.61 -24.02 12.80
CA PHE A 263 -13.40 -22.80 12.62
C PHE A 263 -14.72 -22.84 13.41
N ILE A 264 -15.36 -24.02 13.45
CA ILE A 264 -16.65 -24.22 14.12
C ILE A 264 -16.48 -24.12 15.63
N GLU A 265 -15.48 -24.77 16.20
CA GLU A 265 -15.18 -24.74 17.63
C GLU A 265 -14.80 -23.32 18.07
N THR A 266 -13.94 -22.64 17.31
CA THR A 266 -13.53 -21.25 17.59
C THR A 266 -14.72 -20.31 17.52
N SER A 267 -15.54 -20.42 16.47
CA SER A 267 -16.73 -19.58 16.30
C SER A 267 -17.74 -19.81 17.42
N THR A 268 -17.95 -21.07 17.82
CA THR A 268 -18.87 -21.42 18.91
C THR A 268 -18.40 -20.85 20.24
N ILE A 269 -17.12 -21.01 20.58
CA ILE A 269 -16.55 -20.44 21.81
C ILE A 269 -16.69 -18.91 21.79
N LEU A 270 -16.37 -18.27 20.67
CA LEU A 270 -16.44 -16.82 20.55
C LEU A 270 -17.87 -16.29 20.69
N VAL A 271 -18.85 -16.96 20.08
CA VAL A 271 -20.27 -16.61 20.19
C VAL A 271 -20.76 -16.77 21.63
N LEU A 272 -20.44 -17.89 22.29
CA LEU A 272 -20.83 -18.14 23.68
C LEU A 272 -20.21 -17.13 24.65
N VAL A 273 -18.92 -16.83 24.48
CA VAL A 273 -18.24 -15.82 25.30
C VAL A 273 -18.83 -14.43 25.06
N ASN A 274 -19.09 -14.06 23.80
CA ASN A 274 -19.76 -12.77 23.52
C ASN A 274 -21.17 -12.71 24.12
N MET A 275 -21.93 -13.81 24.08
CA MET A 275 -23.26 -13.87 24.74
C MET A 275 -23.18 -13.71 26.25
N LEU A 276 -22.09 -14.18 26.89
CA LEU A 276 -21.89 -13.99 28.32
C LEU A 276 -21.70 -12.52 28.71
N PHE A 277 -21.12 -11.72 27.80
CA PHE A 277 -20.83 -10.30 28.02
C PHE A 277 -21.90 -9.35 27.42
N ALA A 278 -22.91 -9.89 26.73
CA ALA A 278 -24.03 -9.14 26.14
C ALA A 278 -25.16 -8.96 27.15
#